data_AF-A0A2J6I0Y6-F1
#
_entry.id   AF-A0A2J6I0Y6-F1
#
_cell.length_a   1.000
_cell.length_b   1.000
_cell.length_c   1.000
_cell.angle_alpha   90.00
_cell.angle_beta   90.00
_cell.angle_gamma   90.00
#
_symmetry.space_group_name_H-M   'P 1'
#
loop_
_entity.id
_entity.type
_entity.pdbx_description
1 polymer ?
#
loop_
_entity_poly.entity_id
_entity_poly.type
_entity_poly.pdbx_seq_one_letter_code
_entity_poly.pdbx_strand_id
1 'polypeptide(L)'
;MKTAITILMYLISIGLLTAQESSIEKFMKEVQELENNKKYTEALELIDLNLEKFSDYEFRLLKEKIYLNEKMDHYAENLPIFEYAHEKGYFFLLHPDIPKYKPYRVFPEFEEISERDLKIREQVNAESKTTYKVHLPKDFTGEKRWPLLLIFNGGGSNLDRVQKHWHSETLKSGYIKVYLQSYNHYDTETYGWRSGDNMADIELFRIFIEVIKQYPVD
;
A
#
# COMPACT_ATOMS: atom_id res chain seq x y z
N MET A 1 -15.35 41.06 2.66
CA MET A 1 -16.01 39.81 3.10
C MET A 1 -16.00 38.79 1.97
N LYS A 2 -14.93 38.00 1.81
CA LYS A 2 -14.86 36.86 0.87
C LYS A 2 -13.81 35.85 1.37
N THR A 3 -14.05 35.28 2.55
CA THR A 3 -13.18 34.23 3.11
C THR A 3 -14.04 33.28 3.93
N ALA A 4 -14.83 32.44 3.26
CA ALA A 4 -15.63 31.43 3.95
C ALA A 4 -15.96 30.16 3.12
N ILE A 5 -15.50 30.03 1.86
CA ILE A 5 -15.96 28.92 0.99
C ILE A 5 -14.92 27.79 0.85
N THR A 6 -13.63 28.02 1.13
CA THR A 6 -12.58 27.01 0.89
C THR A 6 -12.52 25.90 1.95
N ILE A 7 -13.06 26.10 3.16
CA ILE A 7 -12.98 25.11 4.25
C ILE A 7 -14.08 24.03 4.12
N LEU A 8 -15.17 24.31 3.41
CA LEU A 8 -16.32 23.37 3.32
C LEU A 8 -16.08 22.20 2.35
N MET A 9 -15.27 22.36 1.30
CA MET A 9 -14.97 21.26 0.36
C MET A 9 -14.01 20.20 0.93
N TYR A 10 -13.13 20.56 1.86
CA TYR A 10 -12.17 19.63 2.45
C TYR A 10 -12.80 18.69 3.50
N LEU A 11 -13.87 19.13 4.19
CA LEU A 11 -14.56 18.31 5.18
C LEU A 11 -15.51 17.29 4.52
N ILE A 12 -16.07 17.61 3.36
CA ILE A 12 -16.96 16.71 2.62
C ILE A 12 -16.17 15.55 2.00
N SER A 13 -14.97 15.81 1.46
CA SER A 13 -14.11 14.76 0.89
C SER A 13 -13.58 13.78 1.96
N ILE A 14 -13.21 14.27 3.14
CA ILE A 14 -12.79 13.41 4.26
C ILE A 14 -13.94 12.52 4.74
N GLY A 15 -15.16 13.08 4.87
CA GLY A 15 -16.35 12.31 5.25
C GLY A 15 -16.71 11.21 4.25
N LEU A 16 -16.63 11.49 2.95
CA LEU A 16 -16.85 10.52 1.88
C LEU A 16 -15.79 9.42 1.87
N LEU A 17 -14.50 9.75 1.99
CA LEU A 17 -13.43 8.75 2.04
C LEU A 17 -13.60 7.80 3.22
N THR A 18 -13.90 8.31 4.42
CA THR A 18 -14.06 7.46 5.62
C THR A 18 -15.29 6.54 5.54
N ALA A 19 -16.40 7.02 4.97
CA ALA A 19 -17.59 6.20 4.75
C ALA A 19 -17.33 5.11 3.69
N GLN A 20 -16.62 5.45 2.62
CA GLN A 20 -16.23 4.51 1.58
C GLN A 20 -15.23 3.47 2.09
N GLU A 21 -14.26 3.86 2.92
CA GLU A 21 -13.31 2.96 3.59
C GLU A 21 -14.03 1.94 4.48
N SER A 22 -15.02 2.39 5.27
CA SER A 22 -15.88 1.48 6.04
C SER A 22 -16.66 0.51 5.15
N SER A 23 -17.13 0.99 4.00
CA SER A 23 -17.90 0.18 3.05
C SER A 23 -17.06 -0.86 2.30
N ILE A 24 -15.83 -0.52 1.89
CA ILE A 24 -14.91 -1.47 1.25
C ILE A 24 -14.42 -2.52 2.26
N GLU A 25 -14.16 -2.16 3.52
CA GLU A 25 -13.73 -3.14 4.52
C GLU A 25 -14.83 -4.16 4.82
N LYS A 26 -16.10 -3.74 4.81
CA LYS A 26 -17.23 -4.68 4.89
C LYS A 26 -17.32 -5.56 3.63
N PHE A 27 -17.16 -4.97 2.45
CA PHE A 27 -17.18 -5.70 1.18
C PHE A 27 -16.06 -6.76 1.11
N MET A 28 -14.83 -6.39 1.47
CA MET A 28 -13.68 -7.30 1.47
C MET A 28 -13.84 -8.43 2.49
N LYS A 29 -14.54 -8.20 3.61
CA LYS A 29 -14.91 -9.28 4.53
C LYS A 29 -15.86 -10.28 3.89
N GLU A 30 -16.85 -9.83 3.12
CA GLU A 30 -17.77 -10.71 2.40
C GLU A 30 -17.02 -11.53 1.33
N VAL A 31 -16.13 -10.91 0.57
CA VAL A 31 -15.23 -11.61 -0.37
C VAL A 31 -14.39 -12.66 0.36
N GLN A 32 -13.79 -12.30 1.50
CA GLN A 32 -12.99 -13.21 2.32
C GLN A 32 -13.83 -14.35 2.93
N GLU A 33 -15.08 -14.11 3.30
CA GLU A 33 -16.01 -15.15 3.76
C GLU A 33 -16.30 -16.17 2.65
N LEU A 34 -16.50 -15.72 1.41
CA LEU A 34 -16.65 -16.59 0.25
C LEU A 34 -15.36 -17.38 -0.03
N GLU A 35 -14.19 -16.72 0.00
CA GLU A 35 -12.87 -17.35 -0.13
C GLU A 35 -12.66 -18.46 0.90
N ASN A 36 -12.91 -18.17 2.19
CA ASN A 36 -12.76 -19.12 3.29
C ASN A 36 -13.67 -20.36 3.13
N ASN A 37 -14.83 -20.17 2.50
CA ASN A 37 -15.77 -21.24 2.15
C ASN A 37 -15.46 -21.90 0.80
N LYS A 38 -14.34 -21.55 0.15
CA LYS A 38 -13.91 -22.04 -1.18
C LYS A 38 -14.90 -21.72 -2.31
N LYS A 39 -15.73 -20.70 -2.13
CA LYS A 39 -16.71 -20.20 -3.11
C LYS A 39 -16.04 -19.16 -4.03
N TYR A 40 -14.96 -19.57 -4.71
CA TYR A 40 -14.09 -18.65 -5.45
C TYR A 40 -14.79 -17.99 -6.64
N THR A 41 -15.64 -18.71 -7.37
CA THR A 41 -16.43 -18.14 -8.47
C THR A 41 -17.42 -17.08 -7.97
N GLU A 42 -18.14 -17.35 -6.88
CA GLU A 42 -19.05 -16.38 -6.26
C GLU A 42 -18.29 -15.13 -5.79
N ALA A 43 -17.08 -15.30 -5.24
CA ALA A 43 -16.22 -14.19 -4.84
C ALA A 43 -15.77 -13.32 -6.03
N LEU A 44 -15.39 -13.95 -7.15
CA LEU A 44 -15.03 -13.23 -8.39
C LEU A 44 -16.21 -12.44 -8.96
N GLU A 45 -17.38 -13.08 -9.07
CA GLU A 45 -18.61 -12.42 -9.53
C GLU A 45 -18.97 -11.22 -8.64
N LEU A 46 -18.83 -11.38 -7.32
CA LEU A 46 -19.05 -10.31 -6.36
C LEU A 46 -18.09 -9.13 -6.57
N ILE A 47 -16.81 -9.40 -6.87
CA ILE A 47 -15.82 -8.36 -7.21
C ILE A 47 -16.22 -7.67 -8.51
N ASP A 48 -16.51 -8.42 -9.57
CA ASP A 48 -16.83 -7.86 -10.89
C ASP A 48 -18.04 -6.94 -10.86
N LEU A 49 -19.09 -7.32 -10.12
CA LEU A 49 -20.28 -6.50 -9.94
C LEU A 49 -20.03 -5.18 -9.18
N ASN A 50 -18.91 -5.07 -8.46
CA ASN A 50 -18.61 -3.93 -7.60
C ASN A 50 -17.32 -3.18 -7.96
N LEU A 51 -16.62 -3.56 -9.05
CA LEU A 51 -15.38 -2.89 -9.47
C LEU A 51 -15.56 -1.39 -9.70
N GLU A 52 -16.61 -0.99 -10.43
CA GLU A 52 -16.88 0.43 -10.71
C GLU A 52 -17.20 1.21 -9.42
N LYS A 53 -17.98 0.59 -8.53
CA LYS A 53 -18.36 1.17 -7.23
C LYS A 53 -17.17 1.41 -6.31
N PHE A 54 -16.15 0.55 -6.39
CA PHE A 54 -14.95 0.63 -5.57
C PHE A 54 -13.71 0.96 -6.41
N SER A 55 -13.85 1.84 -7.39
CA SER A 55 -12.77 2.23 -8.31
C SER A 55 -11.52 2.79 -7.63
N ASP A 56 -11.66 3.47 -6.48
CA ASP A 56 -10.50 3.92 -5.67
C ASP A 56 -9.67 2.76 -5.08
N TYR A 57 -10.24 1.56 -5.05
CA TYR A 57 -9.60 0.33 -4.57
C TYR A 57 -9.36 -0.68 -5.70
N GLU A 58 -9.40 -0.22 -6.96
CA GLU A 58 -9.31 -1.08 -8.14
C GLU A 58 -8.09 -2.00 -8.09
N PHE A 59 -6.89 -1.48 -7.80
CA PHE A 59 -5.69 -2.31 -7.73
C PHE A 59 -5.81 -3.45 -6.68
N ARG A 60 -6.33 -3.14 -5.49
CA ARG A 60 -6.60 -4.14 -4.45
C ARG A 60 -7.58 -5.21 -4.94
N LEU A 61 -8.62 -4.82 -5.66
CA LEU A 61 -9.61 -5.74 -6.22
C LEU A 61 -9.05 -6.60 -7.36
N LEU A 62 -8.22 -6.03 -8.25
CA LEU A 62 -7.55 -6.80 -9.30
C LEU A 62 -6.61 -7.84 -8.69
N LYS A 63 -5.85 -7.49 -7.64
CA LYS A 63 -5.02 -8.46 -6.90
C LYS A 63 -5.84 -9.61 -6.33
N GLU A 64 -7.01 -9.30 -5.77
CA GLU A 64 -7.91 -10.32 -5.24
C GLU A 64 -8.44 -11.23 -6.35
N LYS A 65 -8.84 -10.67 -7.51
CA LYS A 65 -9.24 -11.46 -8.68
C LYS A 65 -8.13 -12.40 -9.14
N ILE A 66 -6.91 -11.89 -9.26
CA ILE A 66 -5.72 -12.68 -9.65
C ILE A 66 -5.56 -13.86 -8.70
N TYR A 67 -5.62 -13.60 -7.40
CA TYR A 67 -5.48 -14.62 -6.37
C TYR A 67 -6.60 -15.67 -6.42
N LEU A 68 -7.86 -15.25 -6.59
CA LEU A 68 -9.00 -16.18 -6.70
C LEU A 68 -8.90 -17.07 -7.95
N ASN A 69 -8.46 -16.51 -9.08
CA ASN A 69 -8.15 -17.28 -10.28
C ASN A 69 -7.02 -18.28 -10.05
N GLU A 70 -5.94 -17.88 -9.37
CA GLU A 70 -4.84 -18.78 -8.98
C GLU A 70 -5.34 -19.95 -8.10
N LYS A 71 -6.34 -19.75 -7.23
CA LYS A 71 -6.92 -20.82 -6.40
C LYS A 71 -7.69 -21.87 -7.19
N MET A 72 -8.15 -21.52 -8.39
CA MET A 72 -8.88 -22.41 -9.29
C MET A 72 -8.00 -22.93 -10.44
N ASP A 73 -6.70 -22.64 -10.41
CA ASP A 73 -5.77 -22.91 -11.53
C ASP A 73 -6.17 -22.24 -12.86
N HIS A 74 -6.95 -21.15 -12.79
CA HIS A 74 -7.40 -20.32 -13.90
C HIS A 74 -6.33 -19.24 -14.23
N TYR A 75 -5.12 -19.67 -14.59
CA TYR A 75 -4.01 -18.74 -14.79
C TYR A 75 -4.12 -17.92 -16.08
N ALA A 76 -4.76 -18.44 -17.13
CA ALA A 76 -4.90 -17.74 -18.41
C ALA A 76 -5.77 -16.48 -18.28
N GLU A 77 -6.75 -16.54 -17.39
CA GLU A 77 -7.71 -15.49 -17.06
C GLU A 77 -7.05 -14.27 -16.40
N ASN A 78 -5.85 -14.44 -15.85
CA ASN A 78 -5.09 -13.36 -15.23
C ASN A 78 -4.26 -12.54 -16.22
N LEU A 79 -3.93 -13.07 -17.41
CA LEU A 79 -3.18 -12.34 -18.43
C LEU A 79 -3.86 -11.02 -18.85
N PRO A 80 -5.15 -11.00 -19.24
CA PRO A 80 -5.82 -9.74 -19.56
C PRO A 80 -5.97 -8.81 -18.35
N ILE A 81 -5.98 -9.34 -17.12
CA ILE A 81 -6.00 -8.53 -15.90
C ILE A 81 -4.68 -7.79 -15.74
N PHE A 82 -3.55 -8.46 -15.96
CA PHE A 82 -2.23 -7.82 -15.92
C PHE A 82 -2.10 -6.74 -16.99
N GLU A 83 -2.51 -7.01 -18.22
CA GLU A 83 -2.47 -6.04 -19.31
C GLU A 83 -3.32 -4.81 -19.00
N TYR A 84 -4.57 -5.01 -18.58
CA TYR A 84 -5.47 -3.92 -18.17
C TYR A 84 -4.85 -3.06 -17.06
N ALA A 85 -4.29 -3.70 -16.04
CA ALA A 85 -3.64 -3.01 -14.93
C ALA A 85 -2.41 -2.22 -15.39
N HIS A 86 -1.59 -2.77 -16.29
CA HIS A 86 -0.43 -2.07 -16.86
C HIS A 86 -0.83 -0.85 -17.70
N GLU A 87 -1.97 -0.89 -18.39
CA GLU A 87 -2.53 0.29 -19.08
C GLU A 87 -2.92 1.41 -18.12
N LYS A 88 -3.27 1.06 -16.88
CA LYS A 88 -3.55 2.00 -15.77
C LYS A 88 -2.30 2.45 -15.03
N GLY A 89 -1.13 1.89 -15.35
CA GLY A 89 0.13 2.17 -14.65
C GLY A 89 0.32 1.37 -13.35
N TYR A 90 -0.53 0.39 -13.08
CA TYR A 90 -0.32 -0.55 -11.98
C TYR A 90 0.72 -1.62 -12.35
N PHE A 91 1.31 -2.26 -11.34
CA PHE A 91 2.25 -3.38 -11.48
C PHE A 91 2.18 -4.31 -10.25
N PHE A 92 2.59 -5.58 -10.41
CA PHE A 92 2.38 -6.66 -9.44
C PHE A 92 3.64 -7.42 -9.00
N LEU A 93 4.83 -7.00 -9.44
CA LEU A 93 6.08 -7.73 -9.25
C LEU A 93 6.09 -9.08 -9.99
N LEU A 94 5.67 -9.07 -11.26
CA LEU A 94 5.66 -10.27 -12.11
C LEU A 94 7.10 -10.62 -12.51
N HIS A 95 7.83 -11.30 -11.64
CA HIS A 95 9.20 -11.71 -11.92
C HIS A 95 9.26 -13.20 -12.24
N PRO A 96 9.74 -13.61 -13.43
CA PRO A 96 9.68 -15.00 -13.87
C PRO A 96 10.35 -15.94 -12.87
N ASP A 97 11.48 -15.55 -12.27
CA ASP A 97 12.23 -16.38 -11.30
C ASP A 97 11.58 -16.56 -9.93
N ILE A 98 10.52 -15.81 -9.59
CA ILE A 98 9.81 -16.04 -8.33
C ILE A 98 8.96 -17.32 -8.49
N PRO A 99 9.09 -18.32 -7.58
CA PRO A 99 8.40 -19.61 -7.72
C PRO A 99 6.88 -19.51 -7.90
N LYS A 100 6.26 -18.47 -7.31
CA LYS A 100 4.83 -18.18 -7.45
C LYS A 100 4.40 -18.10 -8.93
N TYR A 101 5.24 -17.56 -9.81
CA TYR A 101 4.88 -17.35 -11.21
C TYR A 101 5.22 -18.50 -12.15
N LYS A 102 5.74 -19.62 -11.62
CA LYS A 102 6.03 -20.81 -12.44
C LYS A 102 4.84 -21.29 -13.28
N PRO A 103 3.58 -21.30 -12.79
CA PRO A 103 2.43 -21.72 -13.59
C PRO A 103 2.18 -20.86 -14.84
N TYR A 104 2.54 -19.57 -14.81
CA TYR A 104 2.32 -18.66 -15.93
C TYR A 104 3.31 -18.84 -17.08
N ARG A 105 4.44 -19.50 -16.85
CA ARG A 105 5.49 -19.69 -17.87
C ARG A 105 5.06 -20.58 -19.05
N VAL A 106 3.90 -21.21 -18.97
CA VAL A 106 3.31 -21.98 -20.09
C VAL A 106 2.67 -21.07 -21.14
N PHE A 107 2.38 -19.81 -20.78
CA PHE A 107 1.78 -18.82 -21.67
C PHE A 107 2.89 -17.97 -22.29
N PRO A 108 3.07 -18.00 -23.63
CA PRO A 108 4.08 -17.19 -24.31
C PRO A 108 3.95 -15.68 -24.01
N GLU A 109 2.73 -15.20 -23.82
CA GLU A 109 2.41 -13.80 -23.54
C GLU A 109 2.92 -13.34 -22.16
N PHE A 110 3.13 -14.28 -21.22
CA PHE A 110 3.56 -13.93 -19.87
C PHE A 110 4.97 -13.33 -19.83
N GLU A 111 5.85 -13.70 -20.77
CA GLU A 111 7.20 -13.13 -20.86
C GLU A 111 7.12 -11.61 -21.08
N GLU A 112 6.42 -11.17 -22.12
CA GLU A 112 6.24 -9.74 -22.44
C GLU A 112 5.51 -8.99 -21.31
N ILE A 113 4.47 -9.59 -20.73
CA ILE A 113 3.75 -9.02 -19.59
C ILE A 113 4.69 -8.81 -18.40
N SER A 114 5.54 -9.79 -18.09
CA SER A 114 6.48 -9.71 -16.97
C SER A 114 7.55 -8.63 -17.18
N GLU A 115 8.08 -8.49 -18.39
CA GLU A 115 9.03 -7.43 -18.74
C GLU A 115 8.39 -6.04 -18.62
N ARG A 116 7.14 -5.89 -19.07
CA ARG A 116 6.40 -4.65 -18.94
C ARG A 116 6.15 -4.29 -17.47
N ASP A 117 5.76 -5.24 -16.64
CA ASP A 117 5.56 -5.05 -15.21
C ASP A 117 6.83 -4.52 -14.51
N LEU A 118 7.97 -5.16 -14.80
CA LEU A 118 9.28 -4.76 -14.27
C LEU A 118 9.66 -3.36 -14.73
N LYS A 119 9.44 -3.03 -15.99
CA LYS A 119 9.73 -1.69 -16.54
C LYS A 119 8.89 -0.60 -15.87
N ILE A 120 7.59 -0.83 -15.65
CA ILE A 120 6.73 0.12 -14.92
C ILE A 120 7.27 0.32 -13.51
N ARG A 121 7.59 -0.78 -12.82
CA ARG A 121 8.15 -0.74 -11.47
C ARG A 121 9.46 0.04 -11.40
N GLU A 122 10.38 -0.17 -12.34
CA GLU A 122 11.65 0.57 -12.41
C GLU A 122 11.42 2.07 -12.59
N GLN A 123 10.48 2.46 -13.46
CA GLN A 123 10.11 3.86 -13.68
C GLN A 123 9.55 4.50 -12.40
N VAL A 124 8.60 3.84 -11.74
CA VAL A 124 8.02 4.35 -10.49
C VAL A 124 9.08 4.46 -9.39
N ASN A 125 9.95 3.45 -9.25
CA ASN A 125 11.02 3.46 -8.25
C ASN A 125 12.08 4.54 -8.50
N ALA A 126 12.34 4.90 -9.75
CA ALA A 126 13.30 5.97 -10.08
C ALA A 126 12.83 7.36 -9.58
N GLU A 127 11.52 7.55 -9.46
CA GLU A 127 10.91 8.82 -9.02
C GLU A 127 10.44 8.78 -7.55
N SER A 128 10.32 7.59 -6.98
CA SER A 128 9.84 7.37 -5.61
C SER A 128 10.83 7.88 -4.56
N LYS A 129 10.29 8.27 -3.40
CA LYS A 129 11.05 8.72 -2.24
C LYS A 129 10.54 8.07 -0.97
N THR A 130 11.40 7.99 0.03
CA THR A 130 11.03 7.50 1.35
C THR A 130 10.12 8.54 1.97
N THR A 131 8.92 8.12 2.36
CA THR A 131 7.94 9.00 2.99
C THR A 131 7.85 8.68 4.48
N TYR A 132 7.40 9.66 5.27
CA TYR A 132 7.27 9.48 6.70
C TYR A 132 6.10 10.27 7.29
N LYS A 133 5.63 9.83 8.44
CA LYS A 133 4.59 10.50 9.22
C LYS A 133 4.97 10.51 10.70
N VAL A 134 4.90 11.70 11.30
CA VAL A 134 5.21 11.90 12.72
C VAL A 134 3.94 11.89 13.56
N HIS A 135 3.90 11.04 14.58
CA HIS A 135 2.86 11.04 15.59
C HIS A 135 3.47 11.49 16.92
N LEU A 136 2.96 12.62 17.43
CA LEU A 136 3.38 13.18 18.70
C LEU A 136 2.66 12.49 19.87
N PRO A 137 3.30 12.42 21.05
CA PRO A 137 2.63 11.93 22.24
C PRO A 137 1.50 12.87 22.65
N LYS A 138 0.46 12.33 23.29
CA LYS A 138 -0.76 13.08 23.66
C LYS A 138 -0.46 14.38 24.44
N ASP A 139 0.54 14.34 25.32
CA ASP A 139 0.92 15.45 26.21
C ASP A 139 2.14 16.22 25.68
N PHE A 140 2.36 16.25 24.36
CA PHE A 140 3.47 16.97 23.75
C PHE A 140 3.30 18.49 23.88
N THR A 141 4.20 19.14 24.62
CA THR A 141 4.24 20.61 24.79
C THR A 141 5.42 21.29 24.08
N GLY A 142 6.40 20.51 23.60
CA GLY A 142 7.65 21.04 23.04
C GLY A 142 8.70 21.49 24.07
N GLU A 143 8.35 21.54 25.37
CA GLU A 143 9.26 22.04 26.42
C GLU A 143 10.26 21.00 26.91
N LYS A 144 9.86 19.72 26.92
CA LYS A 144 10.71 18.59 27.31
C LYS A 144 11.15 17.80 26.09
N ARG A 145 12.30 17.13 26.23
CA ARG A 145 12.78 16.16 25.25
C ARG A 145 12.03 14.85 25.35
N TRP A 146 11.88 14.16 24.23
CA TRP A 146 11.15 12.90 24.11
C TRP A 146 11.97 11.85 23.36
N PRO A 147 11.88 10.57 23.77
CA PRO A 147 12.48 9.50 23.00
C PRO A 147 11.84 9.38 21.62
N LEU A 148 12.68 9.19 20.62
CA LEU A 148 12.30 8.98 19.24
C LEU A 148 12.19 7.49 18.94
N LEU A 149 11.04 7.07 18.39
CA LEU A 149 10.84 5.72 17.89
C LEU A 149 10.62 5.75 16.37
N LEU A 150 11.58 5.20 15.64
CA LEU A 150 11.48 4.98 14.19
C LEU A 150 10.79 3.64 13.92
N ILE A 151 9.71 3.66 13.14
CA ILE A 151 8.87 2.49 12.84
C ILE A 151 8.86 2.28 11.34
N PHE A 152 9.45 1.18 10.89
CA PHE A 152 9.58 0.85 9.48
C PHE A 152 8.39 0.01 9.00
N ASN A 153 7.88 0.26 7.80
CA ASN A 153 6.97 -0.69 7.17
C ASN A 153 7.67 -2.04 6.94
N GLY A 154 6.94 -3.14 7.14
CA GLY A 154 7.43 -4.46 6.76
C GLY A 154 7.46 -4.66 5.24
N GLY A 155 8.11 -5.72 4.77
CA GLY A 155 8.07 -6.10 3.36
C GLY A 155 6.66 -6.42 2.90
N GLY A 156 6.26 -5.91 1.73
CA GLY A 156 4.90 -6.10 1.20
C GLY A 156 3.84 -5.28 1.96
N SER A 157 4.27 -4.22 2.64
CA SER A 157 3.41 -3.33 3.42
C SER A 157 3.60 -1.87 3.01
N ASN A 158 2.83 -0.98 3.63
CA ASN A 158 2.87 0.46 3.39
C ASN A 158 2.61 1.24 4.69
N LEU A 159 2.64 2.56 4.60
CA LEU A 159 2.54 3.47 5.73
C LEU A 159 1.20 3.33 6.48
N ASP A 160 0.11 3.13 5.75
CA ASP A 160 -1.23 3.01 6.33
C ASP A 160 -1.39 1.69 7.08
N ARG A 161 -0.87 0.59 6.53
CA ARG A 161 -0.89 -0.72 7.18
C ARG A 161 -0.03 -0.74 8.44
N VAL A 162 1.20 -0.22 8.40
CA VAL A 162 2.08 -0.26 9.59
C VAL A 162 1.53 0.58 10.75
N GLN A 163 0.88 1.71 10.47
CA GLN A 163 0.25 2.54 11.51
C GLN A 163 -0.82 1.78 12.31
N LYS A 164 -1.53 0.84 11.68
CA LYS A 164 -2.59 0.02 12.30
C LYS A 164 -2.06 -1.01 13.30
N HIS A 165 -0.75 -1.24 13.40
CA HIS A 165 -0.18 -2.28 14.28
C HIS A 165 0.61 -1.75 15.48
N TRP A 166 0.95 -0.45 15.53
CA TRP A 166 1.82 0.12 16.57
C TRP A 166 1.07 1.12 17.46
N HIS A 167 0.05 0.64 18.18
CA HIS A 167 -0.89 1.47 18.95
C HIS A 167 -1.11 1.02 20.42
N SER A 168 -0.06 0.81 21.22
CA SER A 168 -0.23 0.62 22.67
C SER A 168 -0.34 1.94 23.42
N GLU A 169 -0.91 1.95 24.63
CA GLU A 169 -0.96 3.15 25.48
C GLU A 169 0.45 3.71 25.78
N THR A 170 1.42 2.83 26.07
CA THR A 170 2.82 3.21 26.23
C THR A 170 3.39 3.91 24.99
N LEU A 171 3.04 3.43 23.79
CA LEU A 171 3.47 4.03 22.52
C LEU A 171 2.73 5.33 22.19
N LYS A 172 1.55 5.57 22.77
CA LYS A 172 0.78 6.82 22.55
C LYS A 172 1.26 7.96 23.44
N SER A 173 1.80 7.67 24.62
CA SER A 173 2.20 8.69 25.59
C SER A 173 3.70 8.79 25.80
N GLY A 174 4.49 7.80 25.38
CA GLY A 174 5.92 7.73 25.72
C GLY A 174 6.88 8.27 24.66
N TYR A 175 6.48 8.37 23.39
CA TYR A 175 7.43 8.53 22.27
C TYR A 175 6.93 9.52 21.22
N ILE A 176 7.87 10.22 20.59
CA ILE A 176 7.67 10.74 19.23
C ILE A 176 7.83 9.55 18.29
N LYS A 177 6.77 9.20 17.56
CA LYS A 177 6.82 8.08 16.61
C LYS A 177 6.98 8.60 15.19
N VAL A 178 7.90 8.03 14.44
CA VAL A 178 8.08 8.32 13.02
C VAL A 178 7.84 7.04 12.26
N TYR A 179 6.69 6.97 11.59
CA TYR A 179 6.38 5.88 10.68
C TYR A 179 7.08 6.16 9.36
N LEU A 180 7.84 5.19 8.85
CA LEU A 180 8.63 5.27 7.64
C LEU A 180 8.09 4.28 6.62
N GLN A 181 7.98 4.73 5.37
CA GLN A 181 7.70 3.88 4.22
C GLN A 181 8.86 3.99 3.23
N SER A 182 9.43 2.85 2.87
CA SER A 182 10.47 2.75 1.85
C SER A 182 10.02 3.39 0.53
N TYR A 183 10.98 3.93 -0.23
CA TYR A 183 10.75 4.35 -1.61
C TYR A 183 10.60 3.15 -2.57
N ASN A 184 11.18 2.00 -2.23
CA ASN A 184 11.27 0.85 -3.12
C ASN A 184 9.95 0.05 -3.11
N HIS A 185 9.16 0.24 -4.15
CA HIS A 185 7.96 -0.52 -4.41
C HIS A 185 8.28 -1.98 -4.70
N TYR A 186 7.47 -2.88 -4.13
CA TYR A 186 7.30 -4.23 -4.62
C TYR A 186 6.21 -4.28 -5.68
N ASP A 187 5.01 -3.82 -5.34
CA ASP A 187 3.90 -3.63 -6.27
C ASP A 187 3.36 -2.19 -6.16
N THR A 188 2.27 -1.87 -6.85
CA THR A 188 1.67 -0.54 -6.83
C THR A 188 1.43 0.02 -5.42
N GLU A 189 0.99 -0.81 -4.48
CA GLU A 189 0.55 -0.36 -3.15
C GLU A 189 1.53 -0.70 -2.02
N THR A 190 2.53 -1.53 -2.28
CA THR A 190 3.38 -2.12 -1.25
C THR A 190 4.85 -1.90 -1.52
N TYR A 191 5.60 -1.81 -0.43
CA TYR A 191 6.99 -1.38 -0.42
C TYR A 191 7.84 -2.35 0.39
N GLY A 192 9.15 -2.28 0.18
CA GLY A 192 10.11 -3.11 0.88
C GLY A 192 11.45 -2.42 1.10
N TRP A 193 12.19 -2.92 2.08
CA TRP A 193 13.56 -2.52 2.34
C TRP A 193 14.51 -3.57 1.79
N ARG A 194 15.63 -3.13 1.23
CA ARG A 194 16.70 -4.01 0.76
C ARG A 194 17.95 -3.79 1.58
N SER A 195 18.61 -4.85 2.00
CA SER A 195 19.91 -4.76 2.68
C SER A 195 20.97 -4.17 1.77
N GLY A 196 21.79 -3.25 2.29
CA GLY A 196 22.85 -2.58 1.53
C GLY A 196 22.33 -1.55 0.52
N ASP A 197 21.13 -1.03 0.73
CA ASP A 197 20.55 0.03 -0.10
C ASP A 197 21.04 1.42 0.35
N ASN A 198 22.07 1.92 -0.32
CA ASN A 198 22.67 3.23 -0.03
C ASN A 198 21.65 4.38 -0.12
N MET A 199 20.64 4.29 -1.00
CA MET A 199 19.64 5.34 -1.14
C MET A 199 18.71 5.37 0.08
N ALA A 200 18.31 4.19 0.57
CA ALA A 200 17.55 4.08 1.81
C ALA A 200 18.33 4.67 2.99
N ASP A 201 19.62 4.37 3.12
CA ASP A 201 20.46 4.90 4.20
C ASP A 201 20.53 6.45 4.17
N ILE A 202 20.70 7.04 2.98
CA ILE A 202 20.72 8.50 2.79
C ILE A 202 19.38 9.13 3.18
N GLU A 203 18.27 8.57 2.69
CA GLU A 203 16.92 9.07 2.95
C GLU A 203 16.55 8.96 4.43
N LEU A 204 16.89 7.84 5.08
CA LEU A 204 16.64 7.63 6.50
C LEU A 204 17.43 8.62 7.35
N PHE A 205 18.69 8.86 7.01
CA PHE A 205 19.50 9.86 7.71
C PHE A 205 18.94 11.27 7.50
N ARG A 206 18.55 11.64 6.28
CA ARG A 206 17.89 12.91 5.98
C ARG A 206 16.65 13.12 6.84
N ILE A 207 15.75 12.13 6.87
CA ILE A 207 14.50 12.17 7.65
C ILE A 207 14.80 12.28 9.14
N PHE A 208 15.77 11.52 9.66
CA PHE A 208 16.19 11.62 11.05
C PHE A 208 16.65 13.04 11.40
N ILE A 209 17.51 13.64 10.57
CA ILE A 209 18.00 15.01 10.77
C ILE A 209 16.86 16.03 10.71
N GLU A 210 15.90 15.88 9.78
CA GLU A 210 14.72 16.75 9.70
C GLU A 210 13.87 16.66 10.97
N VAL A 211 13.62 15.45 11.47
CA VAL A 211 12.81 15.21 12.67
C VAL A 211 13.46 15.83 13.90
N ILE A 212 14.76 15.60 14.15
CA ILE A 212 15.42 16.15 15.35
C ILE A 212 15.58 17.67 15.31
N LYS A 213 15.54 18.29 14.12
CA LYS A 213 15.52 19.76 13.98
C LYS A 213 14.14 20.33 14.29
N GLN A 214 13.08 19.57 14.02
CA GLN A 214 11.71 20.01 14.17
C GLN A 214 11.13 19.73 15.56
N TYR A 215 11.60 18.68 16.23
CA TYR A 215 11.07 18.24 17.52
C TYR A 215 12.16 18.07 18.58
N PRO A 216 11.86 18.32 19.87
CA PRO A 216 12.81 18.12 20.96
C PRO A 216 12.98 16.62 21.24
N VAL A 217 13.89 15.99 20.53
CA VAL A 217 14.31 14.59 20.74
C VAL A 217 15.39 14.52 21.84
N ASP A 218 15.42 13.44 22.62
CA ASP A 218 16.39 13.23 23.70
C ASP A 218 17.84 12.99 23.24
#